data_AF-A0A1Y1KLT3-F1
#
_entry.id   AF-A0A1Y1KLT3-F1
#
_cell.length_a   1.000
_cell.length_b   1.000
_cell.length_c   1.000
_cell.angle_alpha   90.00
_cell.angle_beta   90.00
_cell.angle_gamma   90.00
#
_symmetry.space_group_name_H-M   'P 1'
#
loop_
_entity.id
_entity.type
_entity.pdbx_description
1 polymer ?
#
loop_
_entity_poly.entity_id
_entity_poly.type
_entity_poly.pdbx_seq_one_letter_code
_entity_poly.pdbx_strand_id
1 'polypeptide(L)'
;QVALQEIRHEIDQTKPDVDQVRASGQELMQLCGEPDKPEVKKHIEDLDHAWDNITALYAKREENLIDAMEKAMEFHETLQNLMVFLNEAEKKFVKMGPLGTDIDAVKRQIEQLKQFKSEVDPHMVKVEALNRQAQELT
;
A
#
# COMPACT_ATOMS: atom_id res chain seq x y z
N GLN A 1 -3.02 6.38 -9.90
CA GLN A 1 -1.77 7.16 -9.91
C GLN A 1 -1.88 8.42 -10.75
N VAL A 2 -2.33 8.35 -12.00
CA VAL A 2 -2.53 9.53 -12.87
C VAL A 2 -3.44 10.60 -12.22
N ALA A 3 -4.62 10.22 -11.73
CA ALA A 3 -5.53 11.16 -11.08
C ALA A 3 -4.97 11.85 -9.82
N LEU A 4 -4.12 11.18 -9.04
CA LEU A 4 -3.51 11.80 -7.85
C LEU A 4 -2.43 12.81 -8.26
N GLN A 5 -1.67 12.51 -9.32
CA GLN A 5 -0.70 13.44 -9.89
C GLN A 5 -1.38 14.66 -10.51
N GLU A 6 -2.55 14.48 -11.13
CA GLU A 6 -3.39 15.58 -11.63
C GLU A 6 -3.85 16.49 -10.47
N ILE A 7 -4.39 15.91 -9.39
CA ILE A 7 -4.80 16.68 -8.19
C ILE A 7 -3.60 17.42 -7.57
N ARG A 8 -2.44 16.76 -7.48
CA ARG A 8 -1.21 17.40 -6.99
C ARG A 8 -0.83 18.59 -7.85
N HIS A 9 -0.88 18.44 -9.17
CA HIS A 9 -0.57 19.50 -10.11
C HIS A 9 -1.54 20.68 -9.97
N GLU A 10 -2.84 20.41 -9.82
CA GLU A 10 -3.84 21.45 -9.58
C GLU A 10 -3.62 22.17 -8.25
N ILE A 11 -3.27 21.46 -7.17
CA ILE A 11 -2.89 22.07 -5.89
C ILE A 11 -1.66 22.97 -6.09
N ASP A 12 -0.61 22.47 -6.73
CA ASP A 12 0.61 23.25 -6.96
C ASP A 12 0.35 24.50 -7.82
N GLN A 13 -0.56 24.42 -8.79
CA GLN A 13 -0.98 25.54 -9.63
C GLN A 13 -1.89 26.55 -8.92
N THR A 14 -2.72 26.09 -7.98
CA THR A 14 -3.67 26.95 -7.24
C THR A 14 -3.00 27.67 -6.07
N LYS A 15 -1.89 27.11 -5.55
CA LYS A 15 -1.17 27.66 -4.41
C LYS A 15 -0.77 29.14 -4.56
N PRO A 16 -0.20 29.60 -5.70
CA PRO A 16 0.14 31.02 -5.89
C PRO A 16 -1.07 31.94 -5.80
N ASP A 17 -2.22 31.53 -6.35
CA ASP A 17 -3.45 32.31 -6.33
C ASP A 17 -3.99 32.45 -4.90
N VAL A 18 -3.94 31.37 -4.12
CA VAL A 18 -4.31 31.38 -2.69
C VAL A 18 -3.38 32.30 -1.89
N ASP A 19 -2.07 32.21 -2.12
CA ASP A 19 -1.09 33.07 -1.46
C ASP A 19 -1.30 34.55 -1.85
N GLN A 20 -1.69 34.83 -3.10
CA GLN A 20 -2.02 36.17 -3.58
C GLN A 20 -3.31 36.70 -2.95
N VAL A 21 -4.39 35.92 -2.89
CA VAL A 21 -5.64 36.32 -2.23
C VAL A 21 -5.41 36.59 -0.74
N ARG A 22 -4.58 35.77 -0.07
CA ARG A 22 -4.20 35.99 1.33
C ARG A 22 -3.47 37.32 1.51
N ALA A 23 -2.51 37.63 0.63
CA ALA A 23 -1.78 38.89 0.66
C ALA A 23 -2.70 40.10 0.42
N SER A 24 -3.57 40.03 -0.60
CA SER A 24 -4.54 41.09 -0.88
C SER A 24 -5.56 41.28 0.24
N GLY A 25 -6.01 40.20 0.88
CA GLY A 25 -6.90 40.26 2.03
C GLY A 25 -6.22 40.94 3.24
N GLN A 26 -4.94 40.66 3.49
CA GLN A 26 -4.17 41.33 4.54
C GLN A 26 -3.96 42.81 4.26
N GLU A 27 -3.71 43.21 3.01
CA GLU A 27 -3.64 44.61 2.61
C GLU A 27 -4.99 45.31 2.79
N LEU A 28 -6.08 44.67 2.35
CA LEU A 28 -7.44 45.21 2.50
C LEU A 28 -7.80 45.46 3.98
N MET A 29 -7.39 44.56 4.88
CA MET A 29 -7.56 44.73 6.34
C MET A 29 -6.86 45.98 6.90
N GLN A 30 -5.80 46.48 6.26
CA GLN A 30 -5.12 47.71 6.65
C GLN A 30 -5.80 48.97 6.09
N LEU A 31 -6.52 48.84 4.97
CA LEU A 31 -7.13 49.95 4.24
C LEU A 31 -8.61 50.16 4.59
N CYS A 32 -9.34 49.11 4.98
CA CYS A 32 -10.77 49.19 5.25
C CYS A 32 -11.11 49.73 6.66
N GLY A 33 -12.31 50.27 6.79
CA GLY A 33 -12.81 50.78 8.07
C GLY A 33 -13.15 49.66 9.05
N GLU A 34 -13.23 49.98 10.34
CA GLU A 34 -13.59 49.01 11.41
C GLU A 34 -14.87 48.18 11.13
N PRO A 35 -15.93 48.71 10.47
CA PRO A 35 -17.11 47.90 10.15
C PRO A 35 -16.86 46.74 9.18
N ASP A 36 -15.90 46.88 8.24
CA ASP A 36 -15.68 45.91 7.15
C ASP A 36 -14.61 44.86 7.51
N LYS A 37 -13.73 45.17 8.47
CA LYS A 37 -12.65 44.28 8.94
C LYS A 37 -13.12 42.88 9.35
N PRO A 38 -14.24 42.70 10.09
CA PRO A 38 -14.70 41.37 10.47
C PRO A 38 -15.05 40.49 9.27
N GLU A 39 -15.63 41.06 8.22
CA GLU A 39 -16.03 40.33 7.01
C GLU A 39 -14.82 39.91 6.18
N VAL A 40 -13.87 40.84 5.96
CA VAL A 40 -12.61 40.54 5.27
C VAL A 40 -11.82 39.46 6.01
N LYS A 41 -11.71 39.58 7.34
CA LYS A 41 -11.04 38.58 8.17
C LYS A 41 -11.69 37.20 8.02
N LYS A 42 -13.02 37.14 8.09
CA LYS A 42 -13.77 35.89 7.92
C LYS A 42 -13.47 35.23 6.57
N HIS A 43 -13.45 35.99 5.47
CA HIS A 43 -13.15 35.43 4.15
C HIS A 43 -11.73 34.87 4.02
N ILE A 44 -10.73 35.51 4.66
CA ILE A 44 -9.36 34.98 4.71
C ILE A 44 -9.32 33.68 5.52
N GLU A 45 -9.98 33.65 6.68
CA GLU A 45 -10.07 32.44 7.52
C GLU A 45 -10.78 31.30 6.79
N ASP A 46 -11.88 31.58 6.09
CA ASP A 46 -12.61 30.59 5.29
C ASP A 46 -11.73 30.02 4.16
N LEU A 47 -10.94 30.87 3.48
CA LEU A 47 -9.96 30.45 2.46
C LEU A 47 -8.87 29.56 3.05
N ASP A 48 -8.27 29.98 4.16
CA ASP A 48 -7.20 29.23 4.84
C ASP A 48 -7.72 27.86 5.29
N HIS A 49 -8.91 27.81 5.90
CA HIS A 49 -9.55 26.54 6.28
C HIS A 49 -9.81 25.63 5.09
N ALA A 50 -10.32 26.16 3.97
CA ALA A 50 -10.55 25.36 2.77
C ALA A 50 -9.24 24.81 2.18
N TRP A 51 -8.20 25.64 2.15
CA TRP A 51 -6.88 25.29 1.63
C TRP A 51 -6.18 24.23 2.49
N ASP A 52 -6.18 24.41 3.80
CA ASP A 52 -5.59 23.45 4.74
C ASP A 52 -6.34 22.12 4.68
N ASN A 53 -7.67 22.15 4.58
CA ASN A 53 -8.47 20.94 4.47
C ASN A 53 -8.16 20.15 3.18
N ILE A 54 -8.12 20.80 2.01
CA ILE A 54 -7.87 20.07 0.75
C ILE A 54 -6.44 19.51 0.69
N THR A 55 -5.45 20.27 1.17
CA THR A 55 -4.06 19.81 1.20
C THR A 55 -3.85 18.67 2.20
N ALA A 56 -4.51 18.70 3.36
CA ALA A 56 -4.51 17.60 4.32
C ALA A 56 -5.19 16.34 3.77
N LEU A 57 -6.34 16.48 3.11
CA LEU A 57 -7.04 15.35 2.46
C LEU A 57 -6.19 14.72 1.35
N TYR A 58 -5.52 15.54 0.53
CA TYR A 58 -4.59 15.07 -0.48
C TYR A 58 -3.44 14.28 0.14
N ALA A 59 -2.75 14.85 1.14
CA ALA A 59 -1.61 14.21 1.80
C ALA A 59 -2.02 12.87 2.43
N LYS A 60 -3.19 12.82 3.08
CA LYS A 60 -3.69 11.58 3.66
C LYS A 60 -4.03 10.53 2.59
N ARG A 61 -4.58 10.95 1.46
CA ARG A 61 -4.88 10.04 0.35
C ARG A 61 -3.61 9.52 -0.31
N GLU A 62 -2.60 10.36 -0.48
CA GLU A 62 -1.28 9.98 -1.01
C GLU A 62 -0.61 8.94 -0.10
N GLU A 63 -0.53 9.20 1.21
CA GLU A 63 0.00 8.27 2.21
C GLU A 63 -0.70 6.90 2.16
N ASN A 64 -2.04 6.90 2.21
CA ASN A 64 -2.82 5.65 2.18
C ASN A 64 -2.59 4.84 0.90
N LEU A 65 -2.42 5.51 -0.24
CA LEU A 65 -2.16 4.83 -1.52
C LEU A 65 -0.75 4.26 -1.59
N ILE A 66 0.24 4.95 -1.02
CA ILE A 66 1.62 4.45 -0.92
C ILE A 66 1.65 3.20 -0.04
N ASP A 67 1.08 3.27 1.17
CA ASP A 67 1.01 2.14 2.10
C ASP A 67 0.29 0.92 1.49
N ALA A 68 -0.86 1.15 0.82
CA ALA A 68 -1.57 0.08 0.13
C ALA A 68 -0.74 -0.53 -1.02
N MET A 69 0.01 0.29 -1.76
CA MET A 69 0.86 -0.19 -2.85
C MET A 69 2.04 -1.01 -2.33
N GLU A 70 2.69 -0.56 -1.25
CA GLU A 70 3.78 -1.29 -0.60
C GLU A 70 3.32 -2.66 -0.10
N LYS A 71 2.19 -2.72 0.60
CA LYS A 71 1.58 -3.98 1.04
C LYS A 71 1.22 -4.91 -0.11
N ALA A 72 0.65 -4.37 -1.20
CA ALA A 72 0.31 -5.16 -2.38
C ALA A 72 1.56 -5.71 -3.08
N MET A 73 2.65 -4.93 -3.13
CA MET A 73 3.93 -5.38 -3.68
C MET A 73 4.55 -6.50 -2.83
N GLU A 74 4.58 -6.35 -1.51
CA GLU A 74 5.10 -7.37 -0.59
C GLU A 74 4.30 -8.68 -0.68
N PHE A 75 2.96 -8.57 -0.71
CA PHE A 75 2.08 -9.71 -0.93
C PHE A 75 2.38 -10.42 -2.26
N HIS A 76 2.53 -9.65 -3.34
CA HIS A 76 2.81 -10.20 -4.65
C HIS A 76 4.16 -10.93 -4.69
N GLU A 77 5.21 -10.34 -4.12
CA GLU A 77 6.53 -10.97 -4.03
C GLU A 77 6.48 -12.28 -3.24
N THR A 78 5.82 -12.27 -2.08
CA THR A 78 5.67 -13.45 -1.24
C THR A 78 4.89 -14.56 -1.96
N LEU A 79 3.81 -14.19 -2.67
CA LEU A 79 3.02 -15.11 -3.48
C LEU A 79 3.86 -15.74 -4.61
N GLN A 80 4.62 -14.93 -5.36
CA GLN A 80 5.48 -15.44 -6.44
C GLN A 80 6.52 -16.43 -5.90
N ASN A 81 7.20 -16.08 -4.81
CA ASN A 81 8.18 -16.97 -4.17
C ASN A 81 7.55 -18.29 -3.71
N LEU A 82 6.33 -18.24 -3.16
CA LEU A 82 5.59 -19.43 -2.76
C LEU A 82 5.19 -20.28 -3.98
N MET A 83 4.73 -19.67 -5.07
CA MET A 83 4.37 -20.40 -6.30
C MET A 83 5.57 -21.12 -6.93
N VAL A 84 6.74 -20.47 -6.95
CA VAL A 84 7.99 -21.10 -7.42
C VAL A 84 8.32 -22.33 -6.57
N PHE A 85 8.30 -22.16 -5.24
CA PHE A 85 8.52 -23.26 -4.31
C PHE A 85 7.53 -24.41 -4.51
N LEU A 86 6.23 -24.13 -4.60
CA LEU A 86 5.19 -25.14 -4.76
C LEU A 86 5.38 -25.94 -6.06
N ASN A 87 5.74 -25.27 -7.16
CA ASN A 87 6.04 -25.93 -8.43
C ASN A 87 7.25 -26.88 -8.34
N GLU A 88 8.30 -26.48 -7.63
CA GLU A 88 9.47 -27.34 -7.38
C GLU A 88 9.13 -28.52 -6.45
N ALA A 89 8.36 -28.26 -5.39
CA ALA A 89 7.90 -29.27 -4.46
C ALA A 89 7.02 -30.32 -5.15
N GLU A 90 6.07 -29.89 -6.00
CA GLU A 90 5.21 -30.76 -6.79
C GLU A 90 6.04 -31.64 -7.75
N LYS A 91 7.00 -31.04 -8.48
CA LYS A 91 7.91 -31.80 -9.35
C LYS A 91 8.73 -32.83 -8.58
N LYS A 92 9.24 -32.47 -7.39
CA LYS A 92 10.01 -33.39 -6.53
C LYS A 92 9.13 -34.54 -6.04
N PHE A 93 7.91 -34.25 -5.62
CA PHE A 93 6.95 -35.26 -5.18
C PHE A 93 6.59 -36.23 -6.31
N VAL A 94 6.27 -35.73 -7.51
CA VAL A 94 6.00 -36.56 -8.68
C VAL A 94 7.18 -37.47 -9.04
N LYS A 95 8.42 -36.99 -8.93
CA LYS A 95 9.63 -37.78 -9.20
C LYS A 95 9.85 -38.95 -8.22
N MET A 96 9.24 -38.94 -7.03
CA MET A 96 9.32 -40.07 -6.11
C MET A 96 8.61 -41.33 -6.65
N GLY A 97 7.72 -41.14 -7.63
CA GLY A 97 7.07 -42.22 -8.35
C GLY A 97 6.07 -43.02 -7.50
N PRO A 98 5.54 -44.12 -8.03
CA PRO A 98 4.63 -45.00 -7.30
C PRO A 98 5.35 -45.72 -6.16
N LEU A 99 4.60 -46.20 -5.17
CA LEU A 99 5.14 -46.98 -4.06
C LEU A 99 5.85 -48.23 -4.57
N GLY A 100 7.06 -48.45 -4.06
CA GLY A 100 7.82 -49.66 -4.33
C GLY A 100 7.14 -50.89 -3.73
N THR A 101 7.33 -52.05 -4.37
CA THR A 101 6.75 -53.33 -3.91
C THR A 101 7.69 -54.11 -3.00
N ASP A 102 9.00 -53.82 -3.02
CA ASP A 102 9.98 -54.42 -2.14
C ASP A 102 10.28 -53.54 -0.90
N ILE A 103 10.69 -54.19 0.18
CA ILE A 103 10.94 -53.55 1.48
C ILE A 103 12.00 -52.45 1.37
N ASP A 104 13.03 -52.64 0.56
CA ASP A 104 14.13 -51.68 0.46
C ASP A 104 13.70 -50.41 -0.30
N ALA A 105 12.90 -50.55 -1.36
CA ALA A 105 12.27 -49.41 -2.04
C ALA A 105 11.33 -48.63 -1.12
N VAL A 106 10.48 -49.32 -0.36
CA VAL A 106 9.58 -48.68 0.62
C VAL A 106 10.37 -47.91 1.66
N LYS A 107 11.44 -48.50 2.23
CA LYS A 107 12.31 -47.81 3.21
C LYS A 107 12.96 -46.55 2.63
N ARG A 108 13.45 -46.61 1.38
CA ARG A 108 14.02 -45.43 0.70
C ARG A 108 12.97 -44.33 0.50
N GLN A 109 11.75 -44.69 0.09
CA GLN A 109 10.66 -43.72 -0.12
C GLN A 109 10.20 -43.07 1.19
N ILE A 110 10.16 -43.82 2.30
CA ILE A 110 9.88 -43.25 3.63
C ILE A 110 10.90 -42.16 3.97
N GLU A 111 12.18 -42.41 3.72
CA GLU A 111 13.23 -41.43 4.02
C GLU A 111 13.12 -40.19 3.12
N GLN A 112 12.84 -40.38 1.82
CA GLN A 112 12.58 -39.28 0.89
C GLN A 112 11.38 -38.42 1.33
N LEU A 113 10.29 -39.04 1.80
CA LEU A 113 9.11 -38.33 2.28
C LEU A 113 9.36 -37.57 3.58
N LYS A 114 10.16 -38.13 4.51
CA LYS A 114 10.58 -37.42 5.72
C LYS A 114 11.38 -36.17 5.38
N GLN A 115 12.33 -36.30 4.45
CA GLN A 115 13.13 -35.16 4.01
C GLN A 115 12.27 -34.12 3.28
N PHE A 116 11.39 -34.54 2.39
CA PHE A 116 10.44 -33.65 1.72
C PHE A 116 9.54 -32.91 2.73
N LYS A 117 9.02 -33.61 3.73
CA LYS A 117 8.26 -32.99 4.80
C LYS A 117 9.07 -31.93 5.55
N SER A 118 10.33 -32.19 5.86
CA SER A 118 11.20 -31.21 6.52
C SER A 118 11.48 -29.96 5.68
N GLU A 119 11.42 -30.09 4.34
CA GLU A 119 11.55 -28.96 3.41
C GLU A 119 10.25 -28.16 3.27
N VAL A 120 9.09 -28.84 3.31
CA VAL A 120 7.77 -28.22 3.14
C VAL A 120 7.27 -27.54 4.42
N ASP A 121 7.47 -28.16 5.59
CA ASP A 121 6.94 -27.67 6.86
C ASP A 121 7.29 -26.20 7.16
N PRO A 122 8.53 -25.70 6.94
CA PRO A 122 8.87 -24.30 7.16
C PRO A 122 8.09 -23.31 6.27
N HIS A 123 7.60 -23.75 5.10
CA HIS A 123 6.84 -22.90 4.18
C HIS A 123 5.39 -22.69 4.61
N MET A 124 4.86 -23.51 5.54
CA MET A 124 3.52 -23.32 6.10
C MET A 124 3.36 -21.95 6.78
N VAL A 125 4.40 -21.49 7.47
CA VAL A 125 4.41 -20.16 8.10
C VAL A 125 4.28 -19.05 7.04
N LYS A 126 4.92 -19.22 5.87
CA LYS A 126 4.82 -18.27 4.76
C LYS A 126 3.42 -18.26 4.14
N VAL A 127 2.77 -19.41 4.05
CA VAL A 127 1.37 -19.51 3.59
C VAL A 127 0.44 -18.77 4.56
N GLU A 128 0.62 -18.95 5.86
CA GLU A 128 -0.17 -18.22 6.87
C GLU A 128 0.09 -16.72 6.84
N ALA A 129 1.34 -16.30 6.68
CA ALA A 129 1.69 -14.89 6.56
C ALA A 129 1.05 -14.26 5.32
N LEU A 130 1.12 -14.95 4.18
CA LEU A 130 0.50 -14.52 2.92
C LEU A 130 -1.02 -14.41 3.03
N ASN A 131 -1.67 -15.36 3.72
CA ASN A 131 -3.12 -15.31 3.97
C ASN A 131 -3.51 -14.10 4.83
N ARG A 132 -2.68 -13.74 5.83
CA ARG A 132 -2.91 -12.52 6.64
C ARG A 132 -2.74 -11.26 5.80
N GLN A 133 -1.66 -11.17 5.02
CA GLN A 133 -1.44 -10.06 4.09
C GLN A 133 -2.61 -9.90 3.10
N ALA A 134 -3.17 -11.01 2.58
CA ALA A 134 -4.35 -10.97 1.73
C ALA A 134 -5.58 -10.37 2.44
N GLN A 135 -5.80 -10.72 3.71
CA GLN A 135 -6.90 -10.17 4.51
C GLN A 135 -6.73 -8.67 4.77
N GLU A 136 -5.50 -8.20 4.96
CA GLU A 136 -5.22 -6.77 5.16
C GLU A 136 -5.41 -5.93 3.88
N LEU A 137 -5.38 -6.57 2.71
CA LEU A 137 -5.57 -5.94 1.41
C LEU A 137 -7.04 -5.94 0.91
N THR A 138 -7.94 -6.69 1.57
CA THR A 138 -9.35 -6.87 1.15
C THR A 138 -10.28 -6.00 1.98
#